data_AF-A0AAD8JG82-F1
#
_entry.id   AF-A0AAD8JG82-F1
#
_cell.length_a   1.000
_cell.length_b   1.000
_cell.length_c   1.000
_cell.angle_alpha   90.00
_cell.angle_beta   90.00
_cell.angle_gamma   90.00
#
_symmetry.space_group_name_H-M   'P 1'
#
loop_
_entity.id
_entity.type
_entity.pdbx_description
1 polymer ?
#
loop_
_entity_poly.entity_id
_entity_poly.type
_entity_poly.pdbx_seq_one_letter_code
_entity_poly.pdbx_strand_id
1 'polypeptide(L)'
;MHGEWGAWPVLAFMLAALLIYSKQYYGEQKTLDMVYKQAPQELLQLISPLNHIPSQLRYLQYVSRRNAGTEWAPLDGALTLDCIIIRMIPDFDRGGGCRPIFHIYGQDPLMAPDRDPKLLFSTPKQSKAVRQR
;
A
#
# COMPACT_ATOMS: atom_id res chain seq x y z
N MET A 1 -10.52 -13.10 -13.33
CA MET A 1 -10.00 -12.58 -12.05
C MET A 1 -11.13 -12.71 -11.04
N HIS A 2 -11.10 -13.74 -10.19
CA HIS A 2 -12.13 -13.98 -9.17
C HIS A 2 -11.45 -13.76 -7.82
N GLY A 3 -11.88 -12.72 -7.11
CA GLY A 3 -11.45 -12.48 -5.74
C GLY A 3 -12.67 -12.54 -4.85
N GLU A 4 -12.47 -13.06 -3.64
CA GLU A 4 -13.51 -13.21 -2.62
C GLU A 4 -14.23 -11.88 -2.36
N TRP A 5 -15.43 -11.95 -1.78
CA TRP A 5 -16.32 -10.81 -1.52
C TRP A 5 -15.62 -9.72 -0.68
N GLY A 6 -14.93 -8.80 -1.35
CA GLY A 6 -14.01 -7.82 -0.75
C GLY A 6 -12.75 -7.51 -1.57
N ALA A 7 -12.45 -8.29 -2.60
CA ALA A 7 -11.30 -8.10 -3.50
C ALA A 7 -11.54 -7.06 -4.62
N TRP A 8 -12.69 -6.38 -4.61
CA TRP A 8 -13.04 -5.39 -5.63
C TRP A 8 -12.04 -4.23 -5.74
N PRO A 9 -11.45 -3.68 -4.65
CA PRO A 9 -10.42 -2.66 -4.73
C PRO A 9 -9.17 -3.12 -5.49
N VAL A 10 -8.81 -4.40 -5.36
CA VAL A 10 -7.68 -5.00 -6.09
C VAL A 10 -8.04 -5.17 -7.56
N LEU A 11 -9.25 -5.64 -7.86
CA LEU A 11 -9.75 -5.75 -9.24
C LEU A 11 -9.82 -4.39 -9.95
N ALA A 12 -10.32 -3.36 -9.27
CA ALA A 12 -10.38 -1.99 -9.77
C ALA A 12 -8.98 -1.45 -10.11
N PHE A 13 -8.02 -1.65 -9.21
CA PHE A 13 -6.61 -1.31 -9.45
C PHE A 13 -6.03 -2.07 -10.64
N MET A 14 -6.25 -3.39 -10.72
CA MET A 14 -5.74 -4.22 -11.82
C MET A 14 -6.31 -3.79 -13.18
N LEU A 15 -7.61 -3.45 -13.23
CA LEU A 15 -8.25 -2.93 -14.43
C LEU A 15 -7.69 -1.55 -14.82
N ALA A 16 -7.51 -0.64 -13.87
CA ALA A 16 -6.90 0.66 -14.13
C ALA A 16 -5.46 0.51 -14.65
N ALA A 17 -4.66 -0.38 -14.07
CA ALA A 17 -3.31 -0.69 -14.52
C ALA A 17 -3.30 -1.24 -15.95
N LEU A 18 -4.24 -2.14 -16.29
CA LEU A 18 -4.37 -2.69 -17.63
C LEU A 18 -4.74 -1.63 -18.68
N LEU A 19 -5.66 -0.73 -18.34
CA LEU A 19 -6.09 0.36 -19.23
C LEU A 19 -4.94 1.34 -19.54
N ILE A 20 -4.12 1.65 -18.51
CA ILE A 20 -2.92 2.49 -18.66
C ILE A 20 -1.85 1.74 -19.47
N TYR A 21 -1.63 0.46 -19.17
CA TYR A 21 -0.68 -0.37 -19.91
C TYR A 21 -1.03 -0.46 -21.40
N SER A 22 -2.32 -0.57 -21.72
CA SER A 22 -2.84 -0.67 -23.10
C SER A 22 -2.90 0.68 -23.85
N LYS A 23 -2.40 1.78 -23.27
CA LYS A 23 -2.44 3.15 -23.84
C LYS A 23 -3.83 3.68 -24.17
N GLN A 24 -4.88 3.12 -23.55
CA GLN A 24 -6.27 3.55 -23.78
C GLN A 24 -6.62 4.83 -23.01
N TYR A 25 -5.94 5.09 -21.89
CA TYR A 25 -6.16 6.25 -21.04
C TYR A 25 -4.85 6.85 -20.55
N TYR A 26 -4.81 8.19 -20.47
CA TYR A 26 -3.68 8.97 -19.95
C TYR A 26 -4.11 9.71 -18.68
N GLY A 27 -3.57 9.28 -17.53
CA GLY A 27 -3.81 9.89 -16.22
C GLY A 27 -4.20 8.86 -15.16
N GLU A 28 -3.26 8.52 -14.28
CA GLU A 28 -3.39 7.46 -13.27
C GLU A 28 -4.58 7.71 -12.32
N GLN A 29 -4.70 8.95 -11.84
CA GLN A 29 -5.78 9.35 -10.93
C GLN A 29 -7.15 9.27 -11.60
N LYS A 30 -7.29 9.82 -12.81
CA LYS A 30 -8.57 9.85 -13.52
C LYS A 30 -9.04 8.45 -13.91
N THR A 31 -8.13 7.58 -14.35
CA THR A 31 -8.46 6.20 -14.69
C THR A 31 -8.86 5.41 -13.45
N LEU A 32 -8.13 5.57 -12.33
CA LEU A 32 -8.47 4.89 -11.08
C LEU A 32 -9.85 5.36 -10.57
N ASP A 33 -10.09 6.67 -10.53
CA ASP A 33 -11.37 7.25 -10.12
C ASP A 33 -12.54 6.80 -11.01
N MET A 34 -12.33 6.70 -12.32
CA MET A 34 -13.36 6.22 -13.26
C MET A 34 -13.74 4.77 -12.97
N VAL A 35 -12.75 3.90 -12.75
CA VAL A 35 -12.99 2.49 -12.43
C VAL A 35 -13.65 2.34 -11.05
N TYR A 36 -13.26 3.15 -10.08
CA TYR A 36 -13.88 3.16 -8.76
C TYR A 36 -15.33 3.68 -8.78
N LYS A 37 -15.64 4.67 -9.62
CA LYS A 37 -17.02 5.17 -9.79
C LYS A 37 -17.96 4.16 -10.45
N GLN A 38 -17.40 3.24 -11.24
CA GLN A 38 -18.15 2.12 -11.82
C GLN A 38 -18.36 0.96 -10.84
N ALA A 39 -17.68 0.97 -9.68
CA ALA A 39 -17.82 -0.07 -8.67
C ALA A 39 -19.12 0.11 -7.85
N PRO A 40 -19.78 -0.98 -7.44
CA PRO A 40 -20.92 -0.93 -6.54
C PRO A 40 -20.54 -0.20 -5.24
N GLN A 41 -21.34 0.80 -4.85
CA GLN A 41 -21.08 1.64 -3.69
C GLN A 41 -21.13 0.86 -2.37
N GLU A 42 -21.83 -0.29 -2.34
CA GLU A 42 -21.89 -1.15 -1.15
C GLU A 42 -20.53 -1.80 -0.83
N LEU A 43 -19.64 -1.98 -1.82
CA LEU A 43 -18.31 -2.57 -1.64
C LEU A 43 -17.23 -1.55 -1.26
N LEU A 44 -17.46 -0.27 -1.52
CA LEU A 44 -16.61 0.82 -1.01
C LEU A 44 -16.67 0.91 0.52
N GLN A 45 -17.74 0.42 1.14
CA GLN A 45 -17.85 0.37 2.60
C GLN A 45 -17.01 -0.75 3.24
N LEU A 46 -16.49 -1.68 2.43
CA LEU A 46 -15.54 -2.71 2.87
C LEU A 46 -14.07 -2.28 2.70
N ILE A 47 -13.83 -0.99 2.44
CA ILE A 47 -12.49 -0.42 2.49
C ILE A 47 -12.11 -0.41 3.97
N SER A 48 -11.03 -1.13 4.30
CA SER A 48 -10.37 -1.07 5.62
C SER A 48 -10.28 0.39 6.09
N PRO A 49 -10.29 0.71 7.40
CA PRO A 49 -10.08 2.07 7.88
C PRO A 49 -8.80 2.75 7.31
N LEU A 50 -7.88 1.97 6.73
CA LEU A 50 -6.78 2.46 5.91
C LEU A 50 -7.20 2.79 4.46
N ASN A 51 -6.98 4.05 4.07
CA ASN A 51 -7.16 4.48 2.69
C ASN A 51 -6.15 3.79 1.75
N HIS A 52 -6.62 2.88 0.89
CA HIS A 52 -5.80 2.14 -0.08
C HIS A 52 -5.45 2.95 -1.35
N ILE A 53 -6.14 4.07 -1.60
CA ILE A 53 -5.99 4.90 -2.81
C ILE A 53 -4.56 5.43 -3.02
N PRO A 54 -3.88 6.05 -2.03
CA PRO A 54 -2.54 6.61 -2.25
C PRO A 54 -1.50 5.54 -2.60
N SER A 55 -1.59 4.34 -2.00
CA SER A 55 -0.73 3.22 -2.37
C SER A 55 -1.00 2.75 -3.80
N GLN A 56 -2.26 2.61 -4.20
CA GLN A 56 -2.62 2.19 -5.56
C GLN A 56 -2.14 3.19 -6.61
N LEU A 57 -2.33 4.49 -6.39
CA LEU A 57 -1.85 5.54 -7.29
C LEU A 57 -0.33 5.45 -7.49
N ARG A 58 0.44 5.20 -6.43
CA ARG A 58 1.89 5.02 -6.53
C ARG A 58 2.25 3.83 -7.43
N TYR A 59 1.57 2.70 -7.28
CA TYR A 59 1.80 1.53 -8.14
C TYR A 59 1.36 1.77 -9.59
N LEU A 60 0.27 2.51 -9.83
CA LEU A 60 -0.11 2.90 -11.19
C LEU A 60 0.94 3.80 -11.85
N GLN A 61 1.54 4.71 -11.08
CA GLN A 61 2.64 5.54 -11.57
C GLN A 61 3.87 4.69 -11.94
N TYR A 62 4.16 3.62 -11.21
CA TYR A 62 5.22 2.68 -11.59
C TYR A 62 4.91 1.99 -12.93
N VAL A 63 3.67 1.54 -13.12
CA VAL A 63 3.23 0.90 -14.38
C VAL A 63 3.26 1.90 -15.55
N SER A 64 2.81 3.13 -15.33
CA SER A 64 2.80 4.22 -16.31
C SER A 64 4.23 4.56 -16.78
N ARG A 65 5.18 4.68 -15.84
CA ARG A 65 6.60 4.96 -16.13
C ARG A 65 7.32 3.82 -16.86
N ARG A 66 6.91 2.57 -16.63
CA ARG A 66 7.44 1.40 -17.34
C ARG A 66 7.31 1.53 -18.87
N ASN A 67 6.25 2.19 -19.33
CA ASN A 67 6.01 2.41 -20.76
C ASN A 67 6.89 3.51 -21.38
N ALA A 68 7.66 4.25 -20.58
CA ALA A 68 8.50 5.38 -21.01
C ALA A 68 10.00 5.03 -21.18
N GLY A 69 10.39 3.76 -21.01
CA GLY A 69 11.69 3.25 -21.50
C GLY A 69 12.87 3.27 -20.52
N THR A 70 12.66 3.30 -19.21
CA THR A 70 13.76 3.16 -18.23
C THR A 70 13.62 1.86 -17.44
N GLU A 71 14.73 1.11 -17.33
CA GLU A 71 14.88 -0.12 -16.55
C GLU A 71 14.16 -0.01 -15.20
N TRP A 72 13.16 -0.87 -14.99
CA TRP A 72 12.50 -1.01 -13.69
C TRP A 72 12.79 -2.39 -13.12
N ALA A 73 13.83 -2.46 -12.32
CA ALA A 73 13.70 -2.44 -10.87
C ALA A 73 14.84 -1.52 -10.35
N PRO A 74 14.76 -0.90 -9.16
CA PRO A 74 16.03 -0.64 -8.47
C PRO A 74 16.81 -1.96 -8.50
N LEU A 75 18.11 -1.93 -8.82
CA LEU A 75 18.98 -3.11 -8.59
C LEU A 75 18.57 -3.71 -7.24
N ASP A 76 18.47 -5.04 -7.13
CA ASP A 76 18.18 -5.81 -5.90
C ASP A 76 19.20 -5.49 -4.79
N GLY A 77 19.19 -4.24 -4.37
CA GLY A 77 20.07 -3.62 -3.41
C GLY A 77 19.30 -3.64 -2.12
N ALA A 78 19.89 -4.28 -1.13
CA ALA A 78 19.34 -4.27 0.22
C ALA A 78 19.19 -2.81 0.68
N LEU A 79 17.96 -2.43 1.04
CA LEU A 79 17.67 -1.14 1.65
C LEU A 79 17.54 -1.35 3.16
N THR A 80 18.29 -0.59 3.94
CA THR A 80 18.19 -0.56 5.40
C THR A 80 17.29 0.61 5.82
N LEU A 81 16.32 0.34 6.69
CA LEU A 81 15.46 1.38 7.28
C LEU A 81 16.01 1.76 8.66
N ASP A 82 16.73 2.88 8.74
CA ASP A 82 17.33 3.32 10.01
C ASP A 82 16.32 3.99 10.95
N CYS A 83 15.45 4.87 10.43
CA CYS A 83 14.47 5.57 11.25
C CYS A 83 13.22 6.00 10.47
N ILE A 84 12.12 6.22 11.20
CA ILE A 84 10.88 6.80 10.69
C ILE A 84 10.63 8.11 11.47
N ILE A 85 10.56 9.23 10.76
CA ILE A 85 10.30 10.55 11.35
C ILE A 85 8.87 10.97 11.01
N ILE A 86 8.01 11.06 12.02
CA ILE A 86 6.64 11.58 11.88
C ILE A 86 6.63 13.04 12.33
N ARG A 87 6.32 13.95 11.41
CA ARG A 87 6.34 15.41 11.67
C ARG A 87 5.03 15.96 12.24
N MET A 88 3.91 15.30 11.97
CA MET A 88 2.59 15.69 12.47
C MET A 88 2.04 14.52 13.26
N ILE A 89 2.14 14.59 14.60
CA ILE A 89 1.61 13.56 15.48
C ILE A 89 0.08 13.70 15.53
N PRO A 90 -0.68 12.73 14.99
CA PRO A 90 -2.14 12.74 15.10
C PRO A 90 -2.57 12.52 16.55
N ASP A 91 -3.58 13.24 17.03
CA ASP A 91 -4.17 13.01 18.35
C ASP A 91 -5.26 11.95 18.26
N PHE A 92 -4.88 10.69 18.49
CA PHE A 92 -5.80 9.54 18.42
C PHE A 92 -6.49 9.26 19.76
N ASP A 93 -5.84 9.58 20.89
CA ASP A 93 -6.31 9.21 22.23
C ASP A 93 -7.13 10.32 22.93
N ARG A 94 -7.57 11.35 22.19
CA ARG A 94 -8.40 12.47 22.70
C ARG A 94 -7.72 13.25 23.84
N GLY A 95 -6.41 13.07 24.00
CA GLY A 95 -5.60 13.49 25.14
C GLY A 95 -4.30 14.18 24.72
N GLY A 96 -4.16 14.58 23.45
CA GLY A 96 -3.03 15.34 22.95
C GLY A 96 -1.81 14.50 22.57
N GLY A 97 -1.97 13.26 22.08
CA GLY A 97 -0.82 12.45 21.70
C GLY A 97 -1.12 11.14 20.95
N CYS A 98 -0.04 10.47 20.51
CA CYS A 98 -0.10 9.13 19.95
C CYS A 98 1.04 8.24 20.48
N ARG A 99 0.79 6.93 20.51
CA ARG A 99 1.79 5.89 20.78
C ARG A 99 1.85 4.94 19.60
N PRO A 100 2.63 5.25 18.55
CA PRO A 100 2.62 4.46 17.34
C PRO A 100 3.32 3.11 17.57
N ILE A 101 2.72 2.05 17.05
CA ILE A 101 3.33 0.72 16.95
C ILE A 101 3.57 0.48 15.47
N PHE A 102 4.81 0.23 15.10
CA PHE A 102 5.19 -0.06 13.72
C PHE A 102 5.34 -1.55 13.50
N HIS A 103 4.74 -2.03 12.42
CA HIS A 103 4.97 -3.35 11.84
C HIS A 103 5.50 -3.16 10.42
N ILE A 104 6.66 -3.72 10.14
CA ILE A 104 7.28 -3.67 8.81
C ILE A 104 7.17 -5.06 8.21
N TYR A 105 6.49 -5.14 7.08
CA TYR A 105 6.32 -6.37 6.32
C TYR A 105 7.19 -6.33 5.06
N GLY A 106 7.77 -7.46 4.70
CA GLY A 106 8.58 -7.60 3.49
C GLY A 106 8.95 -9.04 3.23
N GLN A 107 9.63 -9.28 2.11
CA GLN A 107 10.20 -10.60 1.81
C GLN A 107 11.38 -10.86 2.74
N ASP A 108 11.49 -12.10 3.21
CA ASP A 108 12.61 -12.51 4.05
C ASP A 108 13.84 -12.77 3.17
N PRO A 109 14.91 -11.96 3.26
CA PRO A 109 16.11 -12.14 2.46
C PRO A 109 16.83 -13.47 2.74
N LEU A 110 16.51 -14.16 3.84
CA LEU A 110 17.12 -15.44 4.24
C LEU A 110 16.33 -16.66 3.75
N MET A 111 15.08 -16.50 3.31
CA MET A 111 14.18 -17.60 2.90
C MET A 111 13.70 -17.41 1.45
N ALA A 112 14.64 -17.56 0.51
CA ALA A 112 14.50 -17.18 -0.90
C ALA A 112 13.33 -17.79 -1.72
N PRO A 113 12.75 -18.98 -1.45
CA PRO A 113 11.62 -19.46 -2.25
C PRO A 113 10.27 -18.93 -1.78
N ASP A 114 10.17 -18.43 -0.55
CA ASP A 114 8.90 -17.98 0.03
C ASP A 114 8.71 -16.48 -0.23
N ARG A 115 7.85 -16.17 -1.22
CA ARG A 115 7.56 -14.78 -1.63
C ARG A 115 6.50 -14.11 -0.75
N ASP A 116 5.96 -14.82 0.23
CA ASP A 116 4.94 -14.27 1.10
C ASP A 116 5.53 -13.20 2.03
N PRO A 117 4.86 -12.06 2.20
CA PRO A 117 5.35 -10.99 3.06
C PRO A 117 5.33 -11.44 4.53
N LYS A 118 6.51 -11.45 5.15
CA LYS A 118 6.70 -11.76 6.58
C LYS A 118 6.89 -10.48 7.38
N LEU A 119 6.58 -10.55 8.67
CA LEU A 119 6.85 -9.47 9.61
C LEU A 119 8.36 -9.41 9.88
N LEU A 120 9.05 -8.42 9.29
CA LEU A 120 10.49 -8.21 9.43
C LEU A 120 10.83 -7.46 10.72
N PHE A 121 9.95 -6.56 11.15
CA PHE A 121 10.14 -5.78 12.37
C PHE A 121 8.80 -5.46 13.02
N SER A 122 8.77 -5.53 14.35
CA SER A 122 7.69 -4.99 15.15
C SER A 122 8.24 -4.17 16.31
N THR A 123 7.54 -3.09 16.67
CA THR A 123 7.91 -2.32 17.86
C THR A 123 7.71 -3.19 19.11
N PRO A 124 8.76 -3.47 19.91
CA PRO A 124 8.65 -4.39 21.03
C PRO A 124 7.69 -3.87 22.10
N LYS A 125 6.70 -4.69 22.47
CA LYS A 125 5.64 -4.38 23.45
C LYS A 125 6.15 -4.02 24.86
N GLN A 126 7.40 -4.35 25.20
CA GLN A 126 8.00 -4.11 26.53
C GLN A 126 8.86 -2.85 26.63
N SER A 127 8.93 -2.02 25.58
CA SER A 127 9.46 -0.66 25.74
C SER A 127 8.67 0.04 26.83
N LYS A 128 9.34 0.68 27.81
CA LYS A 128 8.74 1.40 28.96
C LYS A 128 7.62 2.41 28.58
N ALA A 129 7.45 2.70 27.29
CA ALA A 129 6.43 3.57 26.72
C ALA A 129 5.10 2.89 26.32
N VAL A 130 5.01 1.56 26.31
CA VAL A 130 3.80 0.83 25.87
C VAL A 130 3.06 0.24 27.08
N ARG A 131 1.95 0.86 27.49
CA ARG A 131 1.03 0.33 28.50
C ARG A 131 -0.23 -0.15 27.79
N GLN A 132 -0.49 -1.46 27.83
CA GLN A 132 -1.73 -2.04 27.29
C GLN A 132 -2.89 -1.67 28.22
N ARG A 133 -4.04 -1.30 27.63
CA ARG A 133 -5.34 -1.33 28.29
C ARG A 133 -6.13 -2.51 27.74
#